data_AF-A0A3D5A493-F1
#
_entry.id   AF-A0A3D5A493-F1
#
_cell.length_a   1.000
_cell.length_b   1.000
_cell.length_c   1.000
_cell.angle_alpha   90.00
_cell.angle_beta   90.00
_cell.angle_gamma   90.00
#
_symmetry.space_group_name_H-M   'P 1'
#
loop_
_entity.id
_entity.type
_entity.pdbx_description
1 polymer ?
#
loop_
_entity_poly.entity_id
_entity_poly.type
_entity_poly.pdbx_seq_one_letter_code
_entity_poly.pdbx_strand_id
1 'polypeptide(L)'
;MQVVIDILENELIEKYPDVLGILLRDQTTRKNIFWATDNYDYLGDAYKFNSEILPELITGEKGNVIMPRVHKDKILQLSRSKEMAEVFTPSWICNAQNNLVDNAWFEEENIFNKEILLENGTKYW
;
A
#
# COMPACT_ATOMS: atom_id res chain seq x y z
N MET A 1 7.67 12.31 19.60
CA MET A 1 7.94 10.89 19.29
C MET A 1 6.60 10.21 19.11
N GLN A 2 6.30 9.72 17.91
CA GLN A 2 5.10 8.92 17.69
C GLN A 2 5.42 7.51 18.21
N VAL A 3 4.70 7.06 19.25
CA VAL A 3 4.83 5.70 19.75
C VAL A 3 4.23 4.80 18.69
N VAL A 4 5.07 4.18 17.88
CA VAL A 4 4.62 3.17 16.92
C VAL A 4 4.30 1.94 17.73
N ILE A 5 3.02 1.57 17.75
CA ILE A 5 2.55 0.36 18.41
C ILE A 5 2.93 -0.79 17.48
N ASP A 6 3.89 -1.61 17.94
CA ASP A 6 4.22 -2.88 17.31
C ASP A 6 3.54 -4.02 18.08
N ILE A 7 3.15 -5.07 17.37
CA ILE A 7 2.61 -6.28 17.97
C ILE A 7 3.78 -7.23 18.13
N LEU A 8 3.98 -7.78 19.33
CA LEU A 8 5.04 -8.74 19.58
C LEU A 8 4.43 -10.15 19.57
N GLU A 9 4.52 -10.84 18.43
CA GLU A 9 3.93 -12.16 18.23
C GLU A 9 4.43 -13.18 19.26
N ASN A 10 5.70 -13.08 19.66
CA ASN A 10 6.28 -13.92 20.70
C ASN A 10 5.63 -13.68 22.07
N GLU A 11 5.33 -12.42 22.41
CA GLU A 11 4.59 -12.15 23.65
C GLU A 11 3.15 -12.62 23.58
N LEU A 12 2.52 -12.51 22.40
CA LEU A 12 1.15 -12.98 22.19
C LEU A 12 1.04 -14.49 22.39
N ILE A 13 1.94 -15.28 21.79
CA ILE A 13 1.86 -16.74 21.93
C ILE A 13 2.21 -17.20 23.35
N GLU A 14 3.10 -16.49 24.05
CA GLU A 14 3.44 -16.79 25.45
C GLU A 14 2.30 -16.46 26.42
N LYS A 15 1.66 -15.28 26.27
CA LYS A 15 0.60 -14.82 27.18
C LYS A 15 -0.78 -15.36 26.80
N TYR A 16 -1.03 -15.56 25.51
CA TYR A 16 -2.35 -15.86 24.94
C TYR A 16 -2.23 -16.84 23.74
N PRO A 17 -1.96 -18.12 24.01
CA PRO A 17 -1.61 -19.11 22.97
C PRO A 17 -2.67 -19.28 21.87
N ASP A 18 -3.94 -19.05 22.17
CA ASP A 18 -5.05 -19.22 21.21
C ASP A 18 -5.24 -18.01 20.28
N VAL A 19 -4.67 -16.84 20.61
CA VAL A 19 -4.97 -15.58 19.92
C VAL A 19 -4.48 -15.59 18.47
N LEU A 20 -3.26 -16.08 18.22
CA LEU A 20 -2.75 -16.15 16.84
C LEU A 20 -3.59 -17.08 15.96
N GLY A 21 -4.08 -18.19 16.51
CA GLY A 21 -4.99 -19.09 15.79
C GLY A 21 -6.30 -18.40 15.40
N ILE A 22 -6.82 -17.51 16.24
CA ILE A 22 -8.02 -16.72 15.96
C ILE A 22 -7.73 -15.63 14.92
N LEU A 23 -6.64 -14.88 15.11
CA LEU A 23 -6.28 -13.73 14.24
C LEU A 23 -5.93 -14.16 12.81
N LEU A 24 -5.26 -15.30 12.65
CA LEU A 24 -4.87 -15.82 11.35
C LEU A 24 -6.02 -16.49 10.60
N ARG A 25 -7.17 -16.71 11.24
CA ARG A 25 -8.28 -17.47 10.64
C ARG A 25 -9.09 -16.63 9.65
N ASP A 26 -9.09 -17.04 8.38
CA ASP A 26 -10.06 -16.56 7.40
C ASP A 26 -11.45 -17.18 7.68
N GLN A 27 -12.44 -16.31 7.86
CA GLN A 27 -13.83 -16.72 8.12
C GLN A 27 -14.54 -17.25 6.86
N THR A 28 -14.04 -16.91 5.67
CA THR A 28 -14.63 -17.34 4.39
C THR A 28 -14.21 -18.77 4.06
N THR A 29 -12.91 -19.03 4.00
CA THR A 29 -12.38 -20.34 3.59
C THR A 29 -12.24 -21.32 4.76
N ARG A 30 -12.34 -20.85 6.01
CA ARG A 30 -12.05 -21.66 7.20
C ARG A 30 -10.63 -22.28 7.11
N LYS A 31 -9.68 -21.49 6.62
CA LYS A 31 -8.23 -21.75 6.58
C LYS A 31 -7.50 -20.56 7.17
N ASN A 32 -6.17 -20.60 7.27
CA ASN A 32 -5.45 -19.39 7.63
C ASN A 32 -5.41 -18.42 6.44
N ILE A 33 -5.33 -17.13 6.73
CA ILE A 33 -4.97 -16.12 5.72
C ILE A 33 -3.60 -16.48 5.13
N PHE A 34 -3.38 -16.10 3.88
CA PHE A 34 -2.14 -16.35 3.15
C PHE A 34 -1.37 -15.04 2.93
N TRP A 35 -0.09 -15.13 2.57
CA TRP A 35 0.80 -13.97 2.51
C TRP A 35 0.35 -12.87 1.53
N ALA A 36 -0.22 -13.25 0.39
CA ALA A 36 -0.72 -12.34 -0.65
C ALA A 36 0.33 -11.31 -1.13
N THR A 37 1.60 -11.63 -0.98
CA THR A 37 2.74 -10.84 -1.44
C THR A 37 3.95 -11.76 -1.61
N ASP A 38 4.79 -11.42 -2.56
CA ASP A 38 6.09 -12.01 -2.87
C ASP A 38 7.25 -11.42 -2.04
N ASN A 39 6.98 -10.39 -1.23
CA ASN A 39 8.00 -9.72 -0.41
C ASN A 39 8.78 -10.68 0.51
N TYR A 40 8.22 -11.84 0.82
CA TYR A 40 8.79 -12.83 1.74
C TYR A 40 9.33 -14.08 1.03
N ASP A 41 9.29 -14.15 -0.30
CA ASP A 41 9.70 -15.32 -1.08
C ASP A 41 11.14 -15.77 -0.77
N TYR A 42 12.02 -14.83 -0.41
CA TYR A 42 13.40 -15.10 -0.02
C TYR A 42 13.55 -15.96 1.25
N LEU A 43 12.48 -16.10 2.06
CA LEU A 43 12.43 -16.92 3.26
C LEU A 43 12.05 -18.38 2.98
N GLY A 44 11.65 -18.71 1.74
CA GLY A 44 11.37 -20.08 1.28
C GLY A 44 9.91 -20.33 0.88
N ASP A 45 9.62 -21.58 0.49
CA ASP A 45 8.31 -21.95 -0.11
C ASP A 45 7.10 -21.68 0.79
N ALA A 46 7.27 -21.74 2.11
CA ALA A 46 6.22 -21.45 3.09
C ALA A 46 5.80 -19.95 3.10
N TYR A 47 6.58 -19.08 2.48
CA TYR A 47 6.37 -17.63 2.42
C TYR A 47 5.88 -17.14 1.05
N LYS A 48 5.60 -18.06 0.13
CA LYS A 48 5.09 -17.74 -1.20
C LYS A 48 3.77 -16.98 -1.13
N PHE A 49 3.50 -16.22 -2.18
CA PHE A 49 2.27 -15.45 -2.36
C PHE A 49 0.99 -16.20 -1.95
N ASN A 50 0.83 -17.47 -2.33
CA ASN A 50 -0.37 -18.29 -2.04
C ASN A 50 -0.26 -19.18 -0.78
N SER A 51 0.84 -19.11 -0.03
CA SER A 51 1.06 -19.96 1.14
C SER A 51 0.36 -19.40 2.38
N GLU A 52 -0.27 -20.29 3.17
CA GLU A 52 -0.94 -19.92 4.42
C GLU A 52 0.08 -19.44 5.47
N ILE A 53 -0.30 -18.42 6.24
CA ILE A 53 0.50 -17.94 7.36
C ILE A 53 0.24 -18.85 8.55
N LEU A 54 1.26 -19.58 8.98
CA LEU A 54 1.23 -20.43 10.17
C LEU A 54 1.89 -19.69 11.35
N PRO A 55 1.44 -19.88 12.60
CA PRO A 55 2.03 -19.23 13.77
C PRO A 55 3.56 -19.40 13.87
N GLU A 56 4.08 -20.58 13.55
CA GLU A 56 5.51 -20.88 13.55
C GLU A 56 6.32 -20.08 12.52
N LEU A 57 5.69 -19.53 11.49
CA LEU A 57 6.35 -18.68 10.48
C LEU A 57 6.49 -17.22 10.92
N ILE A 58 5.84 -16.83 12.02
CA ILE A 58 5.81 -15.46 12.54
C ILE A 58 6.14 -15.38 14.04
N THR A 59 6.64 -16.46 14.63
CA THR A 59 7.02 -16.55 16.05
C THR A 59 8.43 -17.13 16.22
N GLY A 60 8.93 -17.19 17.46
CA GLY A 60 10.28 -17.60 17.78
C GLY A 60 11.33 -16.71 17.10
N GLU A 61 12.25 -17.33 16.38
CA GLU A 61 13.26 -16.62 15.57
C GLU A 61 12.65 -15.81 14.41
N LYS A 62 11.40 -16.11 14.03
CA LYS A 62 10.65 -15.41 12.98
C LYS A 62 9.71 -14.33 13.53
N GLY A 63 9.80 -14.00 14.82
CA GLY A 63 8.95 -13.00 15.48
C GLY A 63 9.00 -11.58 14.89
N ASN A 64 10.01 -11.26 14.06
CA ASN A 64 10.13 -9.93 13.44
C ASN A 64 9.80 -9.94 11.93
N VAL A 65 9.23 -11.03 11.40
CA VAL A 65 8.91 -11.16 9.96
C VAL A 65 7.77 -10.22 9.57
N ILE A 66 6.73 -10.16 10.40
CA ILE A 66 5.63 -9.22 10.24
C ILE A 66 5.94 -8.04 11.16
N MET A 67 5.97 -6.84 10.59
CA MET A 67 6.22 -5.63 11.35
C MET A 67 5.58 -4.41 10.67
N PRO A 68 5.28 -3.35 11.43
CA PRO A 68 4.80 -2.09 10.91
C PRO A 68 5.70 -1.57 9.80
N ARG A 69 5.06 -0.97 8.78
CA ARG A 69 5.75 -0.46 7.58
C ARG A 69 6.91 0.47 7.91
N VAL A 70 6.80 1.26 8.97
CA VAL A 70 7.84 2.21 9.40
C VAL A 70 9.14 1.54 9.86
N HIS A 71 9.07 0.28 10.29
CA HIS A 71 10.23 -0.52 10.71
C HIS A 71 10.85 -1.33 9.57
N LYS A 72 10.15 -1.49 8.43
CA LYS A 72 10.70 -2.19 7.26
C LYS A 72 11.85 -1.39 6.63
N ASP A 73 12.71 -2.06 5.87
CA ASP A 73 13.88 -1.43 5.24
C ASP A 73 13.49 -0.18 4.42
N LYS A 74 14.25 0.91 4.59
CA LYS A 74 13.97 2.21 3.93
C LYS A 74 13.97 2.11 2.40
N ILE A 75 14.77 1.23 1.81
CA ILE A 75 14.84 1.01 0.37
C ILE A 75 13.53 0.39 -0.12
N LEU A 76 13.01 -0.61 0.60
CA LEU A 76 11.72 -1.23 0.29
C LEU A 76 10.54 -0.27 0.51
N GLN A 77 10.63 0.62 1.50
CA GLN A 77 9.62 1.68 1.68
C GLN A 77 9.59 2.64 0.49
N LEU A 78 10.77 3.05 -0.01
CA LEU A 78 10.91 3.98 -1.13
C LEU A 78 10.49 3.39 -2.47
N SER A 79 10.83 2.12 -2.75
CA SER A 79 10.44 1.46 -4.01
C SER A 79 8.92 1.35 -4.12
N ARG A 80 8.24 0.89 -3.05
CA ARG A 80 6.78 0.78 -3.03
C ARG A 80 6.08 2.13 -3.15
N SER A 81 6.60 3.18 -2.53
CA SER A 81 6.05 4.53 -2.69
C SER A 81 6.21 5.06 -4.11
N LYS A 82 7.17 4.55 -4.90
CA LYS A 82 7.30 4.93 -6.32
C LYS A 82 6.43 4.08 -7.24
N GLU A 83 6.36 2.77 -6.98
CA GLU A 83 5.59 1.81 -7.80
C GLU A 83 4.08 1.90 -7.58
N MET A 84 3.66 2.20 -6.34
CA MET A 84 2.26 2.18 -5.91
C MET A 84 1.77 3.55 -5.43
N ALA A 85 2.53 4.63 -5.65
CA ALA A 85 1.98 5.96 -5.41
C ALA A 85 0.77 6.17 -6.31
N GLU A 86 -0.33 6.63 -5.71
CA GLU A 86 -1.38 7.30 -6.47
C GLU A 86 -0.72 8.49 -7.18
N VAL A 87 -0.66 8.42 -8.51
CA VAL A 87 -0.24 9.55 -9.34
C VAL A 87 -1.38 10.55 -9.31
N PHE A 88 -1.34 11.48 -8.37
CA PHE A 88 -2.23 12.63 -8.36
C PHE A 88 -1.82 13.55 -9.51
N THR A 89 -2.46 13.38 -10.66
CA THR A 89 -2.42 14.38 -11.72
C THR A 89 -3.21 15.60 -11.25
N PRO A 90 -2.58 16.78 -11.10
CA PRO A 90 -3.30 17.99 -10.72
C PRO A 90 -4.44 18.27 -11.70
N SER A 91 -5.59 18.73 -11.20
CA SER A 91 -6.78 18.96 -12.03
C SER A 91 -6.54 19.94 -13.17
N TRP A 92 -5.67 20.94 -12.99
CA TRP A 92 -5.30 21.86 -14.07
C TRP A 92 -4.55 21.18 -15.22
N ILE A 93 -3.81 20.10 -14.96
CA ILE A 93 -3.17 19.30 -16.02
C ILE A 93 -4.23 18.53 -16.79
N CYS A 94 -5.17 17.88 -16.09
CA CYS A 94 -6.29 17.19 -16.73
C CYS A 94 -7.12 18.16 -17.58
N ASN A 95 -7.35 19.37 -17.06
CA ASN A 95 -8.06 20.44 -17.74
C ASN A 95 -7.36 20.85 -19.05
N ALA A 96 -6.06 21.12 -18.99
CA ALA A 96 -5.26 21.46 -20.16
C ALA A 96 -5.26 20.32 -21.21
N GLN A 97 -5.20 19.06 -20.76
CA GLN A 97 -5.26 17.89 -21.65
C GLN A 97 -6.63 17.75 -22.34
N ASN A 98 -7.73 17.98 -21.62
CA ASN A 98 -9.07 17.96 -22.19
C ASN A 98 -9.24 19.07 -23.22
N ASN A 99 -8.83 20.31 -22.87
CA ASN A 99 -8.89 21.45 -23.78
C ASN A 99 -8.11 21.22 -25.08
N LEU A 100 -6.95 20.53 -25.03
CA LEU A 100 -6.21 20.18 -26.25
C LEU A 100 -7.03 19.31 -27.22
N VAL A 101 -7.81 18.36 -26.70
CA VAL A 101 -8.69 17.50 -27.51
C VAL A 101 -9.93 18.25 -27.97
N ASP A 102 -10.55 19.01 -27.08
CA ASP A 102 -11.77 19.78 -27.37
C ASP A 102 -11.52 20.83 -28.45
N ASN A 103 -10.43 21.62 -28.33
CA ASN A 103 -10.08 22.64 -29.30
C ASN A 103 -9.82 22.03 -30.69
N ALA A 104 -9.20 20.85 -30.75
CA ALA A 104 -8.95 20.15 -32.02
C ALA A 104 -10.23 19.56 -32.63
N TRP A 105 -11.20 19.16 -31.81
CA TRP A 105 -12.45 18.56 -32.27
C TRP A 105 -13.47 19.60 -32.72
N PHE A 106 -13.62 20.68 -31.96
CA PHE A 106 -14.64 21.70 -32.18
C PHE A 106 -14.12 22.94 -32.89
N GLU A 107 -12.79 23.05 -33.09
CA GLU A 107 -12.12 24.19 -33.73
C GLU A 107 -12.34 25.53 -33.01
N GLU A 108 -12.76 25.49 -31.75
CA GLU A 108 -13.04 26.66 -30.92
C GLU A 108 -12.50 26.43 -29.50
N GLU A 109 -11.91 27.48 -28.91
CA GLU A 109 -11.33 27.40 -27.58
C GLU A 109 -12.36 27.65 -26.48
N ASN A 110 -12.13 27.07 -25.29
CA ASN A 110 -12.89 27.35 -24.06
C ASN A 110 -14.38 26.96 -24.10
N ILE A 111 -14.72 25.92 -24.85
CA ILE A 111 -16.10 25.43 -25.00
C ILE A 111 -16.63 24.84 -23.68
N PHE A 112 -15.84 23.99 -23.04
CA PHE A 112 -16.23 23.34 -21.79
C PHE A 112 -15.46 23.86 -20.58
N ASN A 113 -14.14 24.01 -20.69
CA ASN A 113 -13.31 24.42 -19.57
C ASN A 113 -12.41 25.61 -19.91
N LYS A 114 -11.94 26.32 -18.87
CA LYS A 114 -11.03 27.46 -18.98
C LYS A 114 -9.83 27.25 -18.09
N GLU A 115 -8.65 27.68 -18.52
CA GLU A 115 -7.46 27.68 -17.65
C GLU A 115 -7.40 28.97 -16.84
N ILE A 116 -7.20 28.87 -15.53
CA ILE A 116 -7.06 30.02 -14.63
C ILE A 116 -5.60 30.16 -14.22
N LEU A 117 -5.01 31.33 -14.49
CA LEU A 117 -3.68 31.70 -14.01
C LEU A 117 -3.80 32.77 -12.92
N LEU A 118 -3.36 32.46 -11.71
CA LEU A 118 -3.31 33.43 -10.62
C LEU A 118 -2.08 34.35 -10.75
N GLU A 119 -2.12 35.52 -10.11
CA GLU A 119 -1.02 36.51 -10.13
C GLU A 119 0.32 35.95 -9.62
N ASN A 120 0.27 34.91 -8.79
CA ASN A 120 1.45 34.22 -8.26
C ASN A 120 1.99 33.11 -9.20
N GLY A 121 1.45 32.97 -10.40
CA GLY A 121 1.85 31.95 -11.39
C GLY A 121 1.26 30.56 -11.15
N THR A 122 0.37 30.39 -10.16
CA THR A 122 -0.30 29.10 -9.91
C THR A 122 -1.41 28.88 -10.94
N LYS A 123 -1.45 27.66 -11.49
CA LYS A 123 -2.51 27.22 -12.41
C LYS A 123 -3.64 26.52 -11.66
N TYR A 124 -4.87 26.87 -12.01
CA TYR A 124 -6.08 26.25 -11.51
C TYR A 124 -7.03 25.89 -12.68
N TRP A 125 -7.99 25.03 -12.41
CA TRP A 125 -9.02 24.58 -13.35
C TRP A 125 -10.37 25.22 -13.01
#